data_AF-A0A7C3AQE5-F1
#
_entry.id   AF-A0A7C3AQE5-F1
#
_cell.length_a   1.000
_cell.length_b   1.000
_cell.length_c   1.000
_cell.angle_alpha   90.00
_cell.angle_beta   90.00
_cell.angle_gamma   90.00
#
_symmetry.space_group_name_H-M   'P 1'
#
loop_
_entity.id
_entity.type
_entity.pdbx_description
1 polymer ?
#
loop_
_entity_poly.entity_id
_entity_poly.type
_entity_poly.pdbx_seq_one_letter_code
_entity_poly.pdbx_strand_id
1 'polypeptide(L)'
;MRKQFIGRIFVLMAVSLILLISFPLIFADEGIIIIPPKLNVSVYEPGQKAIIAWNGTEEILVLSTDVNASEDTLALRILPLPSNPKAIEKANFTSFSAIQEILRRHAPSVFSINSTVELLPQAEAMLDNVVITFHEKIGVHDIIV
;
A
#
# COMPACT_ATOMS: atom_id res chain seq x y z
N MET A 1 -51.97 -9.71 5.71
CA MET A 1 -50.84 -8.98 6.34
C MET A 1 -49.57 -9.83 6.51
N ARG A 2 -49.61 -11.02 7.14
CA ARG A 2 -48.41 -11.84 7.44
C ARG A 2 -47.58 -12.30 6.22
N LYS A 3 -48.20 -12.70 5.09
CA LYS A 3 -47.49 -13.08 3.85
C LYS A 3 -46.75 -11.92 3.19
N GLN A 4 -47.34 -10.73 3.17
CA GLN A 4 -46.74 -9.52 2.60
C GLN A 4 -45.56 -9.03 3.44
N PHE A 5 -45.63 -9.21 4.76
CA PHE A 5 -44.52 -8.91 5.68
C PHE A 5 -43.32 -9.82 5.47
N ILE A 6 -43.54 -11.14 5.33
CA ILE A 6 -42.49 -12.13 5.05
C ILE A 6 -41.83 -11.87 3.69
N GLY A 7 -42.62 -11.52 2.66
CA GLY A 7 -42.10 -11.18 1.33
C GLY A 7 -41.17 -9.96 1.36
N ARG A 8 -41.52 -8.92 2.13
CA ARG A 8 -40.67 -7.72 2.30
C ARG A 8 -39.34 -8.03 2.98
N ILE A 9 -39.34 -8.91 3.99
CA ILE A 9 -38.10 -9.35 4.65
C ILE A 9 -37.18 -10.07 3.67
N PHE A 10 -37.73 -10.95 2.83
CA PHE A 10 -36.96 -11.65 1.81
C PHE A 10 -36.33 -10.69 0.80
N VAL A 11 -37.07 -9.67 0.37
CA VAL A 11 -36.55 -8.64 -0.55
C VAL A 11 -35.43 -7.84 0.12
N LEU A 12 -35.59 -7.43 1.38
CA LEU A 12 -34.55 -6.69 2.11
C LEU A 12 -33.29 -7.54 2.33
N MET A 13 -33.43 -8.82 2.67
CA MET A 13 -32.29 -9.75 2.75
C MET A 13 -31.59 -9.90 1.39
N ALA A 14 -32.35 -10.05 0.30
CA ALA A 14 -31.77 -10.17 -1.03
C ALA A 14 -31.00 -8.90 -1.44
N VAL A 15 -31.56 -7.72 -1.16
CA VAL A 15 -30.89 -6.43 -1.43
C VAL A 15 -29.62 -6.27 -0.58
N SER A 16 -29.67 -6.61 0.71
CA SER A 16 -28.51 -6.57 1.59
C SER A 16 -27.41 -7.53 1.13
N LEU A 17 -27.78 -8.72 0.66
CA LEU A 17 -26.83 -9.69 0.11
C LEU A 17 -26.20 -9.16 -1.17
N ILE A 18 -26.98 -8.59 -2.10
CA ILE A 18 -26.46 -8.00 -3.35
C ILE A 18 -25.47 -6.87 -3.05
N LEU A 19 -25.76 -6.02 -2.05
CA LEU A 19 -24.86 -4.95 -1.62
C LEU A 19 -23.53 -5.51 -1.08
N LEU A 20 -23.57 -6.58 -0.28
CA LEU A 20 -22.37 -7.22 0.26
C LEU A 20 -21.46 -7.83 -0.82
N ILE A 21 -22.01 -8.31 -1.93
CA ILE A 21 -21.23 -8.91 -3.03
C ILE A 21 -20.73 -7.84 -4.02
N SER A 22 -21.26 -6.62 -3.96
CA SER A 22 -20.94 -5.54 -4.90
C SER A 22 -19.66 -4.77 -4.55
N PHE A 23 -18.99 -5.09 -3.44
CA PHE A 23 -17.74 -4.44 -3.09
C PHE A 23 -16.58 -5.02 -3.92
N PRO A 24 -15.79 -4.18 -4.61
CA PRO A 24 -14.57 -4.66 -5.25
C PRO A 24 -13.61 -5.19 -4.18
N LEU A 25 -12.88 -6.25 -4.50
CA LEU A 25 -11.68 -6.62 -3.74
C LEU A 25 -10.68 -5.47 -3.86
N ILE A 26 -10.57 -4.68 -2.79
CA ILE A 26 -9.60 -3.61 -2.68
C ILE A 26 -8.35 -4.25 -2.08
N PHE A 27 -7.29 -4.31 -2.88
CA PHE A 27 -5.96 -4.67 -2.41
C PHE A 27 -5.27 -3.38 -1.95
N ALA A 28 -4.85 -3.34 -0.69
CA ALA A 28 -4.10 -2.23 -0.13
C ALA A 28 -2.61 -2.56 -0.26
N ASP A 29 -2.09 -2.45 -1.48
CA ASP A 29 -0.69 -2.77 -1.77
C ASP A 29 0.20 -1.59 -1.38
N GLU A 30 1.29 -1.88 -0.67
CA GLU A 30 2.36 -0.92 -0.43
C GLU A 30 3.41 -1.07 -1.54
N GLY A 31 3.90 0.05 -2.06
CA GLY A 31 4.99 0.00 -3.03
C GLY A 31 6.31 -0.35 -2.33
N ILE A 32 7.03 -1.36 -2.81
CA ILE A 32 8.36 -1.69 -2.28
C ILE A 32 9.44 -1.38 -3.32
N ILE A 33 10.44 -0.59 -2.90
CA ILE A 33 11.66 -0.32 -3.68
C ILE A 33 12.84 -0.98 -2.99
N ILE A 34 13.53 -1.87 -3.70
CA ILE A 34 14.75 -2.53 -3.19
C ILE A 34 15.92 -1.54 -3.32
N ILE A 35 16.62 -1.30 -2.22
CA ILE A 35 17.82 -0.45 -2.21
C ILE A 35 19.04 -1.39 -2.34
N PRO A 36 19.82 -1.30 -3.43
CA PRO A 36 20.98 -2.18 -3.64
C PRO A 36 21.99 -2.07 -2.50
N PRO A 37 22.66 -3.19 -2.18
CA PRO A 37 23.86 -3.52 -2.95
C PRO A 37 23.76 -4.79 -3.81
N LYS A 38 22.72 -5.62 -3.63
CA LYS A 38 22.58 -6.89 -4.37
C LYS A 38 21.61 -6.77 -5.54
N LEU A 39 22.11 -6.87 -6.77
CA LEU A 39 21.28 -7.14 -7.94
C LEU A 39 20.71 -8.57 -7.79
N ASN A 40 19.40 -8.74 -8.03
CA ASN A 40 18.66 -10.02 -8.07
C ASN A 40 18.02 -10.53 -6.76
N VAL A 41 17.75 -9.68 -5.78
CA VAL A 41 16.85 -10.07 -4.67
C VAL A 41 15.40 -9.99 -5.15
N SER A 42 14.65 -11.08 -5.00
CA SER A 42 13.20 -11.09 -5.23
C SER A 42 12.50 -10.71 -3.93
N VAL A 43 11.62 -9.71 -4.00
CA VAL A 43 10.75 -9.30 -2.88
C VAL A 43 9.30 -9.43 -3.34
N TYR A 44 8.46 -10.02 -2.51
CA TYR A 44 7.04 -10.21 -2.78
C TYR A 44 6.21 -10.13 -1.50
N GLU A 45 4.92 -9.86 -1.65
CA GLU A 45 3.97 -9.70 -0.56
C GLU A 45 2.97 -10.87 -0.56
N PRO A 46 3.21 -11.96 0.21
CA PRO A 46 2.33 -13.13 0.17
C PRO A 46 0.98 -12.94 0.86
N GLY A 47 0.80 -11.88 1.65
CA GLY A 47 -0.37 -11.73 2.51
C GLY A 47 -0.64 -10.30 2.94
N GLN A 48 -1.90 -10.02 3.24
CA GLN A 48 -2.38 -8.75 3.79
C GLN A 48 -3.17 -9.05 5.06
N LYS A 49 -3.01 -8.20 6.07
CA LYS A 49 -3.71 -8.27 7.36
C LYS A 49 -4.36 -6.92 7.65
N ALA A 50 -5.62 -6.96 8.05
CA ALA A 50 -6.34 -5.83 8.60
C ALA A 50 -6.89 -6.21 9.97
N ILE A 51 -6.58 -5.41 11.00
CA ILE A 51 -7.13 -5.57 12.34
C ILE A 51 -8.00 -4.34 12.62
N ILE A 52 -9.25 -4.59 12.96
CA ILE A 52 -10.19 -3.56 13.37
C ILE A 52 -10.43 -3.75 14.87
N ALA A 53 -10.02 -2.76 15.67
CA ALA A 53 -10.33 -2.71 17.09
C ALA A 53 -11.36 -1.61 17.34
N TRP A 54 -12.51 -1.96 17.90
CA TRP A 54 -13.59 -1.00 18.22
C TRP A 54 -14.07 -1.18 19.65
N ASN A 55 -14.13 -0.09 20.41
CA ASN A 55 -14.58 -0.10 21.81
C ASN A 55 -15.98 0.50 22.02
N GLY A 56 -16.71 0.78 20.94
CA GLY A 56 -18.01 1.46 20.98
C GLY A 56 -17.96 2.94 20.62
N THR A 57 -16.81 3.60 20.82
CA THR A 57 -16.63 5.04 20.56
C THR A 57 -15.48 5.33 19.59
N GLU A 58 -14.46 4.51 19.59
CA GLU A 58 -13.24 4.68 18.81
C GLU A 58 -12.97 3.40 18.02
N GLU A 59 -12.62 3.58 16.75
CA GLU A 59 -12.20 2.52 15.83
C GLU A 59 -10.74 2.74 15.45
N ILE A 60 -9.93 1.71 15.62
CA ILE A 60 -8.54 1.66 15.19
C ILE A 60 -8.44 0.62 14.08
N LEU A 61 -8.03 1.06 12.90
CA LEU A 61 -7.70 0.21 11.76
C LEU A 61 -6.18 0.08 11.65
N VAL A 62 -5.67 -1.14 11.84
CA VAL A 62 -4.27 -1.48 11.58
C VAL A 62 -4.20 -2.26 10.27
N LEU A 63 -3.44 -1.76 9.32
CA LEU A 63 -3.16 -2.42 8.05
C LEU A 63 -1.71 -2.89 8.05
N SER A 64 -1.46 -4.10 7.58
CA SER A 64 -0.10 -4.65 7.45
C SER A 64 -0.03 -5.57 6.24
N THR A 65 1.08 -5.51 5.51
CA THR A 65 1.44 -6.51 4.49
C THR A 65 2.53 -7.44 5.03
N ASP A 66 2.42 -8.73 4.71
CA ASP A 66 3.54 -9.65 4.89
C ASP A 66 4.53 -9.38 3.77
N VAL A 67 5.82 -9.25 4.08
CA VAL A 67 6.88 -9.04 3.07
C VAL A 67 7.88 -10.16 3.19
N ASN A 68 8.17 -10.82 2.07
CA ASN A 68 9.19 -11.86 1.99
C ASN A 68 10.24 -11.51 0.94
N ALA A 69 11.49 -11.86 1.24
CA ALA A 69 12.63 -11.65 0.36
C ALA A 69 13.39 -12.96 0.19
N SER A 70 13.93 -13.20 -1.01
CA SER A 70 14.77 -14.38 -1.26
C SER A 70 16.08 -14.36 -0.46
N GLU A 71 16.54 -13.17 -0.06
CA GLU A 71 17.75 -12.91 0.73
C GLU A 71 17.56 -11.65 1.58
N ASP A 72 18.38 -11.48 2.62
CA ASP A 72 18.47 -10.26 3.41
C ASP A 72 18.79 -9.04 2.51
N THR A 73 17.95 -8.02 2.59
CA THR A 73 18.05 -6.80 1.78
C THR A 73 17.48 -5.59 2.50
N LEU A 74 17.85 -4.38 2.05
CA LEU A 74 17.21 -3.13 2.45
C LEU A 74 16.08 -2.82 1.47
N ALA A 75 14.89 -2.56 2.01
CA ALA A 75 13.71 -2.22 1.23
C ALA A 75 13.08 -0.93 1.77
N LEU A 76 12.77 0.00 0.87
CA LEU A 76 11.95 1.17 1.15
C LEU A 76 10.50 0.83 0.86
N ARG A 77 9.64 0.95 1.87
CA ARG A 77 8.20 0.77 1.72
C ARG A 77 7.51 2.11 1.57
N ILE A 78 6.58 2.19 0.63
CA ILE A 78 5.84 3.39 0.27
C ILE A 78 4.35 3.06 0.38
N LEU A 79 3.70 3.59 1.40
CA LEU A 79 2.25 3.57 1.53
C LEU A 79 1.70 4.88 0.97
N PRO A 80 1.09 4.90 -0.24
CA PRO A 80 0.42 6.07 -0.75
C PRO A 80 -0.90 6.27 0.02
N LEU A 81 -0.81 6.86 1.21
CA LEU A 81 -1.96 7.33 1.98
C LEU A 81 -2.73 8.37 1.15
N PRO A 82 -4.07 8.47 1.32
CA PRO A 82 -4.96 9.00 0.30
C PRO A 82 -4.47 10.35 -0.23
N SER A 83 -3.96 10.32 -1.45
CA SER A 83 -3.78 11.49 -2.28
C SER A 83 -5.17 11.91 -2.72
N ASN A 84 -5.86 12.75 -1.92
CA ASN A 84 -7.24 13.23 -2.10
C ASN A 84 -7.62 13.40 -3.59
N PRO A 85 -8.07 12.33 -4.27
CA PRO A 85 -8.14 12.34 -5.72
C PRO A 85 -9.47 12.98 -6.05
N LYS A 86 -9.42 14.17 -6.66
CA LYS A 86 -10.64 14.92 -6.97
C LYS A 86 -11.55 14.21 -8.00
N ALA A 87 -11.01 13.25 -8.74
CA ALA A 87 -11.73 12.40 -9.67
C ALA A 87 -11.12 10.99 -9.70
N ILE A 88 -11.97 9.97 -9.81
CA ILE A 88 -11.56 8.58 -10.04
C ILE A 88 -12.02 8.20 -11.44
N GLU A 89 -11.07 7.90 -12.33
CA GLU A 89 -11.33 7.53 -13.71
C GLU A 89 -10.49 6.32 -14.13
N LYS A 90 -10.85 5.70 -15.25
CA LYS A 90 -10.08 4.57 -15.79
C LYS A 90 -8.69 5.05 -16.17
N ALA A 91 -7.67 4.51 -15.50
CA ALA A 91 -6.27 4.85 -15.77
C ALA A 91 -5.90 4.53 -17.23
N ASN A 92 -5.25 5.48 -17.89
CA ASN A 92 -4.63 5.25 -19.19
C ASN A 92 -3.27 4.56 -19.00
N PHE A 93 -2.98 3.53 -19.80
CA PHE A 93 -1.68 2.83 -19.78
C PHE A 93 -0.49 3.80 -19.91
N THR A 94 -0.63 4.87 -20.68
CA THR A 94 0.42 5.89 -20.85
C THR A 94 0.82 6.56 -19.54
N SER A 95 -0.06 6.60 -18.54
CA SER A 95 0.23 7.16 -17.21
C SER A 95 1.32 6.36 -16.51
N PHE A 96 1.33 5.04 -16.66
CA PHE A 96 2.36 4.17 -16.08
C PHE A 96 3.73 4.41 -16.73
N SER A 97 3.76 4.58 -18.06
CA SER A 97 4.99 4.93 -18.78
C SER A 97 5.50 6.32 -18.40
N ALA A 98 4.61 7.29 -18.22
CA ALA A 98 4.96 8.63 -17.80
C ALA A 98 5.55 8.65 -16.38
N ILE A 99 4.95 7.91 -15.44
CA ILE A 99 5.46 7.75 -14.08
C ILE A 99 6.83 7.07 -14.10
N GLN A 100 7.01 5.99 -14.86
CA GLN A 100 8.33 5.35 -15.00
C GLN A 100 9.40 6.32 -15.53
N GLU A 101 9.07 7.17 -16.50
CA GLU A 101 10.00 8.16 -17.03
C GLU A 101 10.35 9.25 -16.00
N ILE A 102 9.37 9.70 -15.20
CA ILE A 102 9.59 10.64 -14.10
C ILE A 102 10.51 10.00 -13.05
N LEU A 103 10.21 8.77 -12.63
CA LEU A 103 11.03 8.02 -11.68
C LEU A 103 12.44 7.85 -12.22
N ARG A 104 12.61 7.43 -13.48
CA ARG A 104 13.93 7.28 -14.11
C ARG A 104 14.72 8.59 -14.16
N ARG A 105 14.04 9.71 -14.41
CA ARG A 105 14.67 11.04 -14.50
C ARG A 105 15.12 11.56 -13.14
N HIS A 106 14.37 11.27 -12.08
CA HIS A 106 14.64 11.76 -10.73
C HIS A 106 15.25 10.70 -9.81
N ALA A 107 15.42 9.47 -10.29
CA ALA A 107 16.10 8.41 -9.58
C ALA A 107 17.52 8.90 -9.27
N PRO A 108 17.96 8.83 -7.99
CA PRO A 108 19.31 9.19 -7.62
C PRO A 108 20.32 8.43 -8.50
N SER A 109 21.40 9.10 -8.90
CA SER A 109 22.51 8.52 -9.68
C SER A 109 23.21 7.34 -8.99
N VAL A 110 22.81 7.01 -7.75
CA VAL A 110 23.24 5.89 -6.92
C VAL A 110 22.99 4.51 -7.56
N PHE A 111 22.16 4.43 -8.61
CA PHE A 111 22.09 3.23 -9.45
C PHE A 111 23.33 3.01 -10.34
N SER A 112 24.36 3.88 -10.28
CA SER A 112 25.71 3.53 -10.74
C SER A 112 26.45 2.77 -9.64
N ILE A 113 26.58 1.46 -9.87
CA ILE A 113 27.07 0.38 -8.99
C ILE A 113 28.49 0.59 -8.40
N ASN A 114 29.20 1.68 -8.70
CA ASN A 114 30.59 1.86 -8.26
C ASN A 114 30.91 3.33 -7.95
N SER A 115 30.69 3.80 -6.72
CA SER A 115 31.53 4.78 -6.00
C SER A 115 30.75 5.38 -4.82
N THR A 116 31.48 5.67 -3.74
CA THR A 116 31.06 6.43 -2.55
C THR A 116 30.11 7.58 -2.91
N VAL A 117 28.86 7.48 -2.46
CA VAL A 117 27.80 8.45 -2.77
C VAL A 117 27.89 9.61 -1.80
N GLU A 118 28.36 10.76 -2.26
CA GLU A 118 27.95 12.05 -1.69
C GLU A 118 26.57 12.41 -2.24
N LEU A 119 25.62 12.70 -1.36
CA LEU A 119 24.27 13.13 -1.74
C LEU A 119 24.38 14.43 -2.54
N LEU A 120 23.72 14.48 -3.71
CA LEU A 120 23.62 15.72 -4.48
C LEU A 120 22.85 16.75 -3.65
N PRO A 121 23.25 18.04 -3.62
CA PRO A 121 22.55 19.10 -2.87
C PRO A 121 21.05 19.23 -3.20
N GLN A 122 20.66 18.79 -4.40
CA GLN A 122 19.27 18.75 -4.85
C GLN A 122 18.45 17.65 -4.16
N ALA A 123 19.09 16.54 -3.75
CA ALA A 123 18.45 15.48 -2.98
C ALA A 123 18.18 15.93 -1.53
N GLU A 124 19.07 16.73 -0.93
CA GLU A 124 18.85 17.31 0.41
C GLU A 124 17.60 18.20 0.44
N ALA A 125 17.41 19.08 -0.54
CA ALA A 125 16.23 19.93 -0.63
C ALA A 125 14.91 19.14 -0.83
N MET A 126 14.98 17.90 -1.32
CA MET A 126 13.81 17.03 -1.45
C MET A 126 13.46 16.31 -0.14
N LEU A 127 14.41 16.17 0.80
CA LEU A 127 14.17 15.52 2.09
C LEU A 127 13.24 16.33 3.01
N ASP A 128 13.21 17.65 2.89
CA ASP A 128 12.37 18.52 3.72
C ASP A 128 10.86 18.21 3.60
N ASN A 129 10.43 17.55 2.51
CA ASN A 129 9.04 17.13 2.30
C ASN A 129 8.81 15.62 2.46
N VAL A 130 9.83 14.86 2.88
CA VAL A 130 9.76 13.40 3.04
C VAL A 130 9.81 13.06 4.52
N VAL A 131 8.72 12.51 5.04
CA VAL A 131 8.69 11.94 6.39
C VAL A 131 9.16 10.49 6.31
N ILE A 132 10.31 10.18 6.93
CA ILE A 132 10.82 8.81 7.08
C ILE A 132 10.46 8.32 8.48
N THR A 133 9.63 7.30 8.56
CA THR A 133 9.25 6.62 9.81
C THR A 133 9.82 5.21 9.80
N PHE A 134 10.56 4.85 10.86
CA PHE A 134 11.06 3.49 11.07
C PHE A 134 10.03 2.70 11.86
N HIS A 135 9.82 1.45 11.48
CA HIS A 135 8.84 0.56 12.10
C HIS A 135 9.52 -0.73 12.57
N GLU A 136 9.03 -1.30 13.67
CA GLU A 136 9.47 -2.56 14.25
C GLU A 136 8.35 -3.61 14.19
N LYS A 137 8.73 -4.87 14.04
CA LYS A 137 7.80 -6.01 14.08
C LYS A 137 7.52 -6.40 15.53
N ILE A 138 6.25 -6.40 15.94
CA ILE A 138 5.84 -6.75 17.30
C ILE A 138 4.84 -7.92 17.34
N GLY A 139 4.94 -8.74 18.40
CA GLY A 139 3.96 -9.75 18.77
C GLY A 139 3.93 -11.00 17.86
N VAL A 140 3.04 -11.94 18.19
CA VAL A 140 2.90 -13.25 17.52
C VAL A 140 2.18 -13.19 16.17
N HIS A 141 1.60 -12.03 15.84
CA HIS A 141 0.84 -11.80 14.61
C HIS A 141 1.63 -11.02 13.57
N ASP A 142 2.93 -10.82 13.82
CA ASP A 142 3.85 -10.21 12.86
C ASP A 142 3.45 -8.79 12.42
N ILE A 143 2.89 -8.00 13.36
CA ILE A 143 2.39 -6.65 13.11
C ILE A 143 3.57 -5.68 13.04
N ILE A 144 3.57 -4.78 12.05
CA ILE A 144 4.58 -3.73 11.89
C ILE A 144 4.02 -2.41 12.44
N VAL A 145 4.75 -1.74 13.34
CA VAL A 145 4.36 -0.47 14.01
C VAL A 145 5.52 0.50 14.13
#